data_AF-A0A9W8YHW3-F1
#
_entry.id   AF-A0A9W8YHW3-F1
#
_cell.length_a   1.000
_cell.length_b   1.000
_cell.length_c   1.000
_cell.angle_alpha   90.00
_cell.angle_beta   90.00
_cell.angle_gamma   90.00
#
_symmetry.space_group_name_H-M   'P 1'
#
loop_
_entity.id
_entity.type
_entity.pdbx_description
1 polymer ?
#
loop_
_entity_poly.entity_id
_entity_poly.type
_entity_poly.pdbx_seq_one_letter_code
_entity_poly.pdbx_strand_id
1 'polypeptide(L)'
;MARLEEKKINRSSLAPYGESVKRHLESFDLEASLNEMADGAGLIADFSKIYRQRAHENQRIGMTPQSMPRLDEVDDMLKQSERIQMSLQRMRDVVFNHHQASMVEPPRDAYRQMNGYDPDNVSNYGDDNKVGGGFAGGDNKTRKRGVSGRST
;
A
#
# COMPACT_ATOMS: atom_id res chain seq x y z
N MET A 1 -0.59 -52.34 -33.48
CA MET A 1 -0.39 -50.99 -34.05
C MET A 1 -1.55 -50.10 -33.59
N ALA A 2 -1.22 -48.94 -33.00
CA ALA A 2 -2.06 -47.78 -32.67
C ALA A 2 -3.11 -47.95 -31.54
N ARG A 3 -3.32 -47.03 -30.60
CA ARG A 3 -2.70 -45.74 -30.23
C ARG A 3 -3.25 -45.43 -28.82
N LEU A 4 -2.39 -45.39 -27.80
CA LEU A 4 -2.73 -44.74 -26.52
C LEU A 4 -2.60 -43.23 -26.74
N GLU A 5 -3.73 -42.54 -26.91
CA GLU A 5 -3.75 -41.08 -26.82
C GLU A 5 -3.62 -40.69 -25.35
N GLU A 6 -2.38 -40.62 -24.88
CA GLU A 6 -2.03 -39.79 -23.74
C GLU A 6 -2.34 -38.34 -24.13
N LYS A 7 -3.54 -37.88 -23.79
CA LYS A 7 -3.83 -36.45 -23.65
C LYS A 7 -2.86 -35.92 -22.58
N LYS A 8 -1.69 -35.48 -23.04
CA LYS A 8 -0.78 -34.62 -22.29
C LYS A 8 -1.60 -33.44 -21.82
N ILE A 9 -2.02 -33.50 -20.56
CA ILE A 9 -2.54 -32.36 -19.82
C ILE A 9 -1.52 -31.25 -20.07
N ASN A 10 -1.98 -30.21 -20.74
CA ASN A 10 -1.19 -29.07 -21.17
C ASN A 10 -0.76 -28.30 -19.92
N ARG A 11 0.21 -28.83 -19.16
CA ARG A 11 0.72 -28.26 -17.90
C ARG A 11 1.26 -26.83 -18.10
N SER A 12 1.58 -26.47 -19.34
CA SER A 12 2.00 -25.14 -19.77
C SER A 12 0.88 -24.08 -19.73
N SER A 13 -0.40 -24.45 -19.87
CA SER A 13 -1.50 -23.45 -19.83
C SER A 13 -1.99 -23.10 -18.43
N LEU A 14 -1.66 -23.90 -17.42
CA LEU A 14 -1.95 -23.61 -16.01
C LEU A 14 -0.86 -22.78 -15.32
N ALA A 15 0.34 -22.72 -15.91
CA ALA A 15 1.47 -21.97 -15.35
C ALA A 15 1.15 -20.49 -15.06
N PRO A 16 0.45 -19.74 -15.94
CA PRO A 16 0.12 -18.33 -15.67
C PRO A 16 -0.93 -18.15 -14.59
N TYR A 17 -1.87 -19.10 -14.47
CA TYR A 17 -2.96 -19.04 -13.49
C TYR A 17 -2.46 -19.35 -12.07
N GLY A 18 -1.59 -20.37 -11.93
CA GLY A 18 -0.98 -20.68 -10.64
C GLY A 18 -0.13 -19.52 -10.10
N GLU A 19 0.58 -18.83 -10.99
CA GLU A 19 1.39 -17.67 -10.62
C GLU A 19 0.55 -16.45 -10.23
N SER A 20 -0.54 -16.16 -10.95
CA SER A 20 -1.44 -15.06 -10.58
C SER A 20 -2.16 -15.30 -9.25
N VAL A 21 -2.60 -16.53 -9.00
CA VAL A 21 -3.19 -16.92 -7.71
C VAL A 21 -2.18 -16.78 -6.58
N LYS A 22 -0.94 -17.23 -6.78
CA LYS A 22 0.14 -17.09 -5.80
C LYS A 22 0.38 -15.61 -5.44
N ARG A 23 0.52 -14.72 -6.44
CA ARG A 23 0.69 -13.28 -6.20
C ARG A 23 -0.49 -12.68 -5.44
N HIS A 24 -1.72 -13.14 -5.69
CA HIS A 24 -2.90 -12.66 -4.99
C HIS A 24 -2.90 -13.07 -3.51
N LEU A 25 -2.52 -14.32 -3.21
CA LEU A 25 -2.34 -14.78 -1.83
C LEU A 25 -1.24 -14.00 -1.11
N GLU A 26 -0.10 -13.77 -1.78
CA GLU A 26 0.99 -12.94 -1.23
C GLU A 26 0.55 -11.49 -0.97
N SER A 27 -0.27 -10.92 -1.87
CA SER A 27 -0.83 -9.57 -1.70
C SER A 27 -1.81 -9.50 -0.53
N PHE A 28 -2.65 -10.54 -0.38
CA PHE A 28 -3.58 -10.66 0.73
C PHE A 28 -2.84 -10.78 2.08
N ASP A 29 -1.82 -11.64 2.16
CA ASP A 29 -1.01 -11.83 3.36
C ASP A 29 -0.25 -10.55 3.75
N LEU A 30 0.24 -9.82 2.75
CA LEU A 30 0.89 -8.52 2.94
C LEU A 30 -0.08 -7.49 3.51
N GLU A 31 -1.27 -7.36 2.94
CA GLU A 31 -2.30 -6.43 3.40
C GLU A 31 -2.77 -6.79 4.82
N ALA A 32 -3.02 -8.07 5.10
CA ALA A 32 -3.37 -8.54 6.43
C ALA A 32 -2.27 -8.21 7.46
N SER A 33 -1.00 -8.44 7.10
CA SER A 33 0.14 -8.14 7.98
C SER A 33 0.25 -6.64 8.28
N LEU A 34 0.04 -5.78 7.28
CA LEU A 34 0.03 -4.33 7.44
C LEU A 34 -1.10 -3.86 8.38
N ASN A 35 -2.30 -4.41 8.25
CA ASN A 35 -3.43 -4.09 9.12
C ASN A 35 -3.16 -4.50 10.57
N GLU A 36 -2.67 -5.72 10.79
CA GLU A 36 -2.31 -6.19 12.14
C GLU A 36 -1.22 -5.32 12.79
N MET A 37 -0.25 -4.84 11.99
CA MET A 37 0.77 -3.91 12.47
C MET A 37 0.19 -2.57 12.85
N ALA A 38 -0.68 -2.00 12.01
CA ALA A 38 -1.30 -0.71 12.27
C ALA A 38 -2.13 -0.75 13.56
N ASP A 39 -2.91 -1.80 13.76
CA ASP A 39 -3.71 -2.01 14.96
C ASP A 39 -2.83 -2.12 16.21
N GLY A 40 -1.83 -3.01 16.18
CA GLY A 40 -0.93 -3.22 17.32
C GLY A 40 -0.12 -1.96 17.66
N ALA A 41 0.41 -1.28 16.64
CA ALA A 41 1.21 -0.08 16.81
C ALA A 41 0.36 1.09 17.33
N GLY A 42 -0.90 1.21 16.88
CA GLY A 42 -1.84 2.20 17.37
C GLY A 42 -2.07 2.06 18.87
N LEU A 43 -2.32 0.84 19.36
CA LEU A 43 -2.51 0.57 20.78
C LEU A 43 -1.28 0.93 21.62
N ILE A 44 -0.08 0.57 21.16
CA ILE A 44 1.18 0.90 21.85
C ILE A 44 1.43 2.42 21.85
N ALA A 45 1.12 3.10 20.75
CA ALA A 45 1.26 4.55 20.63
C ALA A 45 0.33 5.28 21.60
N ASP A 46 -0.93 4.87 21.69
CA ASP A 46 -1.92 5.43 22.61
C ASP A 46 -1.54 5.17 24.08
N PHE A 47 -1.14 3.95 24.41
CA PHE A 47 -0.59 3.60 25.73
C PHE A 47 0.57 4.53 26.11
N SER A 48 1.53 4.70 25.21
CA SER A 48 2.70 5.56 25.43
C SER A 48 2.30 7.02 25.65
N LYS A 49 1.34 7.51 24.88
CA LYS A 49 0.83 8.89 24.99
C LYS A 49 0.15 9.14 26.34
N ILE A 50 -0.70 8.23 26.78
CA ILE A 50 -1.43 8.32 28.07
C ILE A 50 -0.44 8.39 29.22
N TYR A 51 0.51 7.46 29.28
CA TYR A 51 1.44 7.37 30.40
C TYR A 51 2.49 8.47 30.39
N ARG A 52 2.88 8.96 29.21
CA ARG A 52 3.70 10.18 29.10
C ARG A 52 2.95 11.41 29.64
N GLN A 53 1.68 11.58 29.30
CA GLN A 53 0.88 12.69 29.79
C GLN A 53 0.75 12.66 31.33
N ARG A 54 0.44 11.50 31.90
CA ARG A 54 0.37 11.32 33.37
C ARG A 54 1.71 11.61 34.05
N ALA A 55 2.83 11.19 33.45
CA ALA A 55 4.15 11.50 33.96
C ALA A 55 4.45 13.01 33.95
N HIS A 56 4.00 13.73 32.92
CA HIS A 56 4.11 15.19 32.86
C HIS A 56 3.28 15.90 33.93
N GLU A 57 2.03 15.45 34.15
CA GLU A 57 1.14 16.01 35.18
C GLU A 57 1.71 15.84 36.60
N ASN A 58 2.39 14.72 36.86
CA ASN A 58 2.94 14.40 38.17
C ASN A 58 4.38 14.90 38.38
N GLN A 59 4.96 15.68 37.46
CA GLN A 59 6.36 16.14 37.54
C GLN A 59 6.74 16.83 38.85
N ARG A 60 5.81 17.56 39.47
CA ARG A 60 6.09 18.30 40.73
C ARG A 60 6.00 17.44 41.98
N ILE A 61 5.23 16.35 41.92
CA ILE A 61 4.91 15.48 43.05
C ILE A 61 5.78 14.21 43.00
N GLY A 62 6.37 13.92 41.83
CA GLY A 62 7.12 12.71 41.56
C GLY A 62 6.22 11.59 41.01
N MET A 63 6.83 10.44 40.71
CA MET A 63 6.11 9.29 40.17
C MET A 63 5.16 8.73 41.23
N THR A 64 3.85 8.82 40.98
CA THR A 64 2.82 8.23 41.85
C THR A 64 2.45 6.84 41.32
N PRO A 65 2.01 5.90 42.19
CA PRO A 65 1.51 4.59 41.76
C PRO A 65 0.41 4.69 40.69
N GLN A 66 -0.40 5.75 40.72
CA GLN A 66 -1.49 6.02 39.78
C GLN A 66 -1.00 6.50 38.40
N SER A 67 0.20 7.10 38.33
CA SER A 67 0.85 7.41 37.03
C SER A 67 1.60 6.24 36.41
N MET A 68 1.78 5.14 37.13
CA MET A 68 2.48 3.97 36.60
C MET A 68 1.51 3.07 35.85
N PRO A 69 1.88 2.52 34.68
CA PRO A 69 1.09 1.49 34.05
C PRO A 69 1.01 0.25 34.91
N ARG A 70 -0.15 -0.41 34.90
CA ARG A 70 -0.30 -1.68 35.59
C ARG A 70 0.44 -2.78 34.83
N LEU A 71 0.83 -3.83 35.55
CA LEU A 71 1.58 -4.93 34.96
C LEU A 71 0.80 -5.62 33.83
N ASP A 72 -0.51 -5.83 34.01
CA ASP A 72 -1.42 -6.38 32.99
C ASP A 72 -1.41 -5.55 31.69
N GLU A 73 -1.41 -4.22 31.82
CA GLU A 73 -1.39 -3.33 30.66
C GLU A 73 -0.06 -3.42 29.90
N VAL A 74 1.06 -3.51 30.63
CA VAL A 74 2.39 -3.70 30.02
C VAL A 74 2.47 -5.06 29.32
N ASP A 75 1.98 -6.12 29.95
CA ASP A 75 1.94 -7.46 29.37
C ASP A 75 1.10 -7.50 28.09
N ASP A 76 -0.02 -6.77 28.06
CA ASP A 76 -0.83 -6.63 26.85
C ASP A 76 -0.11 -5.87 25.74
N MET A 77 0.68 -4.84 26.07
CA MET A 77 1.54 -4.15 25.08
C MET A 77 2.66 -5.06 24.55
N LEU A 78 3.22 -5.92 25.39
CA LEU A 78 4.20 -6.93 24.95
C LEU A 78 3.58 -7.91 23.95
N LYS A 79 2.36 -8.39 24.21
CA LYS A 79 1.62 -9.23 23.25
C LYS A 79 1.37 -8.49 21.93
N GLN A 80 1.00 -7.20 21.96
CA GLN A 80 0.87 -6.43 20.72
C GLN A 80 2.20 -6.29 19.98
N SER A 81 3.32 -6.07 20.68
CA SER A 81 4.65 -6.02 20.07
C SER A 81 5.03 -7.34 19.39
N GLU A 82 4.70 -8.47 20.00
CA GLU A 82 4.93 -9.80 19.40
C GLU A 82 4.11 -9.99 18.13
N ARG A 83 2.84 -9.56 18.13
CA ARG A 83 2.00 -9.57 16.92
C ARG A 83 2.59 -8.72 15.80
N ILE A 84 3.03 -7.50 16.10
CA ILE A 84 3.71 -6.63 15.14
C ILE A 84 4.96 -7.31 14.58
N GLN A 85 5.76 -7.94 15.45
CA GLN A 85 6.97 -8.65 15.04
C GLN A 85 6.66 -9.81 14.08
N MET A 86 5.63 -10.61 14.36
CA MET A 86 5.21 -11.71 13.48
C MET A 86 4.75 -11.20 12.11
N SER A 87 4.00 -10.10 12.07
CA SER A 87 3.58 -9.45 10.82
C SER A 87 4.78 -8.93 10.02
N LEU A 88 5.77 -8.31 10.68
CA LEU A 88 7.00 -7.89 10.03
C LEU A 88 7.79 -9.06 9.42
N GLN A 89 7.85 -10.22 10.09
CA GLN A 89 8.51 -11.41 9.53
C GLN A 89 7.79 -11.90 8.28
N ARG A 90 6.45 -12.02 8.30
CA ARG A 90 5.66 -12.39 7.13
C ARG A 90 5.93 -11.46 5.94
N MET A 91 5.93 -10.15 6.18
CA MET A 91 6.23 -9.16 5.15
C MET A 91 7.65 -9.31 4.58
N ARG A 92 8.64 -9.56 5.45
CA ARG A 92 10.01 -9.80 5.02
C ARG A 92 10.08 -11.00 4.07
N ASP A 93 9.37 -12.09 4.37
CA ASP A 93 9.35 -13.28 3.52
C ASP A 93 8.71 -13.00 2.17
N VAL A 94 7.58 -12.27 2.13
CA VAL A 94 6.92 -11.86 0.88
C VAL A 94 7.85 -11.00 0.02
N VAL A 95 8.50 -9.98 0.62
CA VAL A 95 9.44 -9.09 -0.08
C VAL A 95 10.65 -9.87 -0.61
N PHE A 96 11.19 -10.79 0.19
CA PHE A 96 12.32 -11.62 -0.21
C PHE A 96 11.97 -12.54 -1.38
N ASN A 97 10.79 -13.18 -1.34
CA ASN A 97 10.30 -14.02 -2.43
C ASN A 97 10.05 -13.23 -3.71
N HIS A 98 9.49 -12.02 -3.59
CA HIS A 98 9.27 -11.13 -4.74
C HIS A 98 10.58 -10.71 -5.41
N HIS A 99 11.61 -10.33 -4.63
CA HIS A 99 12.93 -10.01 -5.17
C HIS A 99 13.56 -11.21 -5.87
N GLN A 100 13.53 -12.41 -5.28
CA GLN A 100 14.07 -13.61 -5.94
C GLN A 100 13.34 -13.94 -7.24
N ALA A 101 12.01 -13.84 -7.27
CA ALA A 101 11.23 -14.07 -8.48
C ALA A 101 11.63 -13.10 -9.61
N SER A 102 11.85 -11.81 -9.29
CA SER A 102 12.25 -10.80 -10.27
C SER A 102 13.64 -11.02 -10.89
N MET A 103 14.55 -11.75 -10.21
CA MET A 103 15.88 -12.07 -10.74
C MET A 103 15.89 -13.30 -11.65
N VAL A 104 14.89 -14.18 -11.52
CA VAL A 104 14.79 -15.45 -12.26
C VAL A 104 13.92 -15.29 -13.52
N GLU A 105 13.13 -14.21 -13.62
CA GLU A 105 12.38 -13.91 -14.84
C GLU A 105 13.36 -13.42 -15.92
N PRO A 106 13.58 -14.17 -17.02
CA PRO A 106 14.33 -13.63 -18.16
C PRO A 106 13.58 -12.37 -18.65
N PRO A 107 14.28 -11.34 -19.15
CA PRO A 107 13.65 -10.14 -19.69
C PRO A 107 12.59 -10.58 -20.68
N ARG A 108 11.31 -10.50 -20.29
CA ARG A 108 10.22 -10.75 -21.22
C ARG A 108 10.27 -9.57 -22.17
N ASP A 109 10.84 -9.84 -23.32
CA ASP A 109 11.14 -8.88 -24.36
C ASP A 109 10.07 -7.79 -24.47
N ALA A 110 10.53 -6.55 -24.45
CA ALA A 110 9.81 -5.39 -24.96
C ALA A 110 9.50 -5.49 -26.48
N TYR A 111 9.56 -6.69 -27.09
CA TYR A 111 9.22 -7.00 -28.49
C TYR A 111 7.71 -7.24 -28.69
N ARG A 112 6.89 -6.29 -28.25
CA ARG A 112 5.62 -5.99 -28.93
C ARG A 112 5.67 -4.61 -29.56
N GLN A 113 6.82 -4.25 -30.13
CA GLN A 113 6.87 -3.33 -31.27
C GLN A 113 6.49 -4.13 -32.53
N MET A 114 5.65 -3.51 -33.36
CA MET A 114 5.36 -3.86 -34.76
C MET A 114 4.62 -5.19 -35.00
N ASN A 115 3.31 -5.11 -35.26
CA ASN A 115 2.75 -5.53 -36.56
C ASN A 115 1.24 -5.25 -36.66
N GLY A 116 0.89 -4.28 -37.51
CA GLY A 116 -0.27 -4.37 -38.40
C GLY A 116 -1.55 -3.65 -37.96
N TYR A 117 -1.72 -2.38 -38.36
CA TYR A 117 -2.84 -1.97 -39.21
C TYR A 117 -2.62 -0.54 -39.76
N ASP A 118 -2.24 -0.49 -41.04
CA ASP A 118 -2.58 0.46 -42.11
C ASP A 118 -2.76 1.99 -41.83
N PRO A 119 -1.85 2.86 -42.34
CA PRO A 119 -2.04 4.31 -42.40
C PRO A 119 -2.75 4.82 -43.69
N ASP A 120 -3.35 3.98 -44.52
CA ASP A 120 -3.99 4.40 -45.79
C ASP A 120 -5.40 5.02 -45.64
N ASN A 121 -5.82 5.47 -44.46
CA ASN A 121 -7.01 6.32 -44.32
C ASN A 121 -6.68 7.82 -44.53
N VAL A 122 -5.97 8.11 -45.61
CA VAL A 122 -5.69 9.45 -46.14
C VAL A 122 -6.71 9.80 -47.22
N SER A 123 -7.85 10.37 -46.82
CA SER A 123 -8.79 11.16 -47.66
C SER A 123 -10.04 11.47 -46.84
N ASN A 124 -10.66 12.65 -46.82
CA ASN A 124 -10.53 13.90 -47.56
C ASN A 124 -11.53 14.90 -46.92
N TYR A 125 -11.30 16.21 -47.04
CA TYR A 125 -12.21 17.35 -46.78
C TYR A 125 -12.44 17.91 -45.36
N GLY A 126 -12.15 19.22 -45.23
CA GLY A 126 -12.77 20.16 -44.27
C GLY A 126 -11.76 21.03 -43.51
N ASP A 127 -11.05 21.93 -44.19
CA ASP A 127 -11.36 23.38 -44.28
C ASP A 127 -11.04 24.18 -42.99
N ASP A 128 -10.19 25.17 -43.21
CA ASP A 128 -9.66 26.18 -42.30
C ASP A 128 -10.69 26.86 -41.39
N ASN A 129 -10.41 26.96 -40.08
CA ASN A 129 -10.53 28.26 -39.40
C ASN A 129 -9.98 28.31 -37.96
N LYS A 130 -9.16 29.35 -37.75
CA LYS A 130 -8.91 30.08 -36.50
C LYS A 130 -7.90 29.51 -35.48
N VAL A 131 -6.66 29.92 -35.73
CA VAL A 131 -5.75 30.66 -34.82
C VAL A 131 -6.45 31.37 -33.65
N GLY A 132 -5.83 31.25 -32.46
CA GLY A 132 -5.99 32.16 -31.30
C GLY A 132 -6.77 31.49 -30.16
N GLY A 133 -6.23 31.24 -28.97
CA GLY A 133 -5.22 31.97 -28.22
C GLY A 133 -5.82 32.34 -26.86
N GLY A 134 -5.16 31.94 -25.77
CA GLY A 134 -5.37 32.50 -24.42
C GLY A 134 -6.47 31.84 -23.57
N PHE A 135 -6.09 30.82 -22.79
CA PHE A 135 -6.87 30.38 -21.64
C PHE A 135 -6.73 31.42 -20.52
N ALA A 136 -7.74 32.28 -20.39
CA ALA A 136 -7.95 33.11 -19.23
C ALA A 136 -8.70 32.29 -18.16
N GLY A 137 -8.17 32.23 -16.94
CA GLY A 137 -8.93 31.71 -15.79
C GLY A 137 -8.05 31.21 -14.66
N GLY A 138 -7.78 32.09 -13.68
CA GLY A 138 -7.09 31.69 -12.46
C GLY A 138 -6.75 32.85 -11.54
N ASP A 139 -7.76 33.60 -11.09
CA ASP A 139 -7.63 34.64 -10.07
C ASP A 139 -7.03 34.09 -8.76
N ASN A 140 -5.82 34.52 -8.42
CA ASN A 140 -5.24 34.34 -7.09
C ASN A 140 -5.83 35.35 -6.10
N LYS A 141 -6.82 34.93 -5.30
CA LYS A 141 -7.23 35.66 -4.09
C LYS A 141 -6.58 35.06 -2.84
N THR A 142 -5.40 35.56 -2.53
CA THR A 142 -5.02 35.75 -1.13
C THR A 142 -5.98 36.78 -0.51
N ARG A 143 -6.58 36.46 0.64
CA ARG A 143 -6.78 37.40 1.79
C ARG A 143 -7.59 36.75 2.92
N LYS A 144 -6.82 36.18 3.85
CA LYS A 144 -7.00 36.13 5.31
C LYS A 144 -7.87 37.29 5.87
N ARG A 145 -8.96 36.96 6.59
CA ARG A 145 -9.57 37.61 7.79
C ARG A 145 -11.06 37.16 7.88
N GLY A 146 -11.64 36.85 9.04
CA GLY A 146 -11.23 37.10 10.41
C GLY A 146 -11.96 36.20 11.41
N VAL A 147 -11.34 36.13 12.58
CA VAL A 147 -11.76 35.43 13.80
C VAL A 147 -13.09 35.97 14.30
N SER A 148 -14.04 35.07 14.57
CA SER A 148 -15.27 35.35 15.30
C SER A 148 -14.95 35.63 16.78
N GLY A 149 -15.04 36.89 17.19
CA GLY A 149 -15.03 37.30 18.59
C GLY A 149 -16.43 37.68 19.04
N ARG A 150 -16.95 36.95 20.04
CA ARG A 150 -18.23 37.16 20.73
C ARG A 150 -17.93 37.68 22.14
N SER A 151 -18.42 38.87 22.46
CA SER A 151 -18.55 39.53 23.77
C SER A 151 -19.01 40.96 23.46
N THR A 152 -20.01 41.59 24.06
CA THR A 152 -20.70 41.51 25.35
C THR A 152 -22.15 41.94 25.17
#